data_AF-A0ABD5SGQ2-F1
#
_entry.id   AF-A0ABD5SGQ2-F1
#
_cell.length_a   1.000
_cell.length_b   1.000
_cell.length_c   1.000
_cell.angle_alpha   90.00
_cell.angle_beta   90.00
_cell.angle_gamma   90.00
#
_symmetry.space_group_name_H-M   'P 1'
#
loop_
_entity.id
_entity.type
_entity.pdbx_description
1 polymer ?
#
loop_
_entity_poly.entity_id
_entity_poly.type
_entity_poly.pdbx_seq_one_letter_code
_entity_poly.pdbx_strand_id
1 'polypeptide(L)'
;MTLSSAPGKVYLFGEHAVVYGEPAVPCAIERRARVGVQRRDDGKLRVRADDLSLDGFTVEYDGTTEDGPDIDVSESLVSAAMGYVDGAIEQVREVTGEDDAGFDVTIESDIPLGAGLGSSAAVVVAAI
;
A
#
# COMPACT_ATOMS: atom_id res chain seq x y z
N MET A 1 -8.45 -8.96 -13.74
CA MET A 1 -7.36 -8.72 -12.78
C MET A 1 -6.36 -7.81 -13.45
N THR A 2 -6.01 -6.71 -12.80
CA THR A 2 -4.99 -5.74 -13.23
C THR A 2 -3.79 -5.91 -12.31
N LEU A 3 -2.58 -5.89 -12.86
CA LEU A 3 -1.34 -6.00 -12.09
C LEU A 3 -0.49 -4.76 -12.33
N SER A 4 -0.01 -4.17 -11.24
CA SER A 4 0.95 -3.06 -11.25
C SER A 4 2.15 -3.40 -10.39
N SER A 5 3.28 -2.72 -10.62
CA SER A 5 4.47 -2.88 -9.80
C SER A 5 5.29 -1.61 -9.74
N ALA A 6 5.90 -1.36 -8.58
CA ALA A 6 6.82 -0.25 -8.39
C ALA A 6 8.14 -0.73 -7.76
N PRO A 7 9.29 -0.15 -8.15
CA PRO A 7 10.57 -0.49 -7.55
C PRO A 7 10.72 0.15 -6.17
N GLY A 8 11.52 -0.50 -5.31
CA GLY A 8 12.13 0.18 -4.18
C GLY A 8 13.16 1.21 -4.65
N LYS A 9 13.71 1.97 -3.69
CA LYS A 9 14.72 2.99 -3.97
C LYS A 9 15.87 2.95 -2.98
N VAL A 10 16.98 3.57 -3.38
CA VAL A 10 18.09 3.96 -2.50
C VAL A 10 18.45 5.42 -2.75
N TYR A 11 19.00 6.08 -1.74
CA TYR A 11 19.64 7.39 -1.90
C TYR A 11 21.15 7.21 -2.02
N LEU A 12 21.74 7.68 -3.12
CA LEU A 12 23.19 7.76 -3.25
C LEU A 12 23.73 8.96 -2.47
N PHE A 13 23.01 10.08 -2.50
CA PHE A 13 23.31 11.30 -1.75
C PHE A 13 22.03 12.06 -1.39
N GLY A 14 22.07 12.81 -0.28
CA GLY A 14 21.06 13.83 0.05
C GLY A 14 19.78 13.32 0.71
N GLU A 15 19.76 12.13 1.33
CA GLU A 15 18.53 11.56 1.92
C GLU A 15 17.84 12.51 2.91
N HIS A 16 18.57 13.11 3.85
CA HIS A 16 18.03 14.08 4.79
C HIS A 16 17.99 15.52 4.23
N ALA A 17 18.57 15.77 3.05
CA ALA A 17 18.57 17.11 2.46
C ALA A 17 17.19 17.45 1.88
N VAL A 18 16.46 16.45 1.35
CA VAL A 18 15.14 16.65 0.73
C VAL A 18 14.09 17.23 1.66
N VAL A 19 14.17 16.95 2.97
CA VAL A 19 13.21 17.49 3.95
C VAL A 19 13.42 18.99 4.22
N TYR A 20 14.56 19.53 3.77
CA TYR A 20 14.85 20.96 3.80
C TYR A 20 14.66 21.63 2.43
N GLY A 21 14.08 20.91 1.45
CA GLY A 21 13.88 21.42 0.09
C GLY A 21 15.14 21.38 -0.79
N GLU A 22 16.18 20.69 -0.35
CA GLU A 22 17.45 20.57 -1.07
C GLU A 22 17.51 19.32 -1.97
N PRO A 23 18.33 19.30 -3.03
CA PRO A 23 18.40 18.17 -3.96
C PRO A 23 18.95 16.87 -3.35
N ALA A 24 18.58 15.75 -3.96
CA ALA A 24 19.13 14.42 -3.66
C ALA A 24 19.33 13.61 -4.94
N VAL A 25 20.13 12.55 -4.84
CA VAL A 25 20.38 11.61 -5.94
C VAL A 25 19.82 10.24 -5.57
N PRO A 26 18.53 9.97 -5.83
CA PRO A 26 17.93 8.65 -5.63
C PRO A 26 18.13 7.75 -6.85
N CYS A 27 18.04 6.44 -6.64
CA CYS A 27 18.03 5.43 -7.69
C CYS A 27 17.01 4.34 -7.37
N ALA A 28 16.28 3.87 -8.38
CA ALA A 28 15.43 2.70 -8.26
C ALA A 28 16.28 1.42 -8.18
N ILE A 29 15.83 0.43 -7.42
CA ILE A 29 16.47 -0.89 -7.34
C ILE A 29 15.57 -1.99 -7.92
N GLU A 30 16.15 -3.17 -8.13
CA GLU A 30 15.43 -4.30 -8.75
C GLU A 30 14.40 -4.96 -7.83
N ARG A 31 14.44 -4.72 -6.52
CA ARG A 31 13.41 -5.18 -5.59
C ARG A 31 12.13 -4.39 -5.82
N ARG A 32 10.97 -5.07 -5.92
CA ARG A 32 9.69 -4.44 -6.28
C ARG A 32 8.58 -4.82 -5.32
N ALA A 33 7.62 -3.90 -5.18
CA ALA A 33 6.27 -4.20 -4.74
C ALA A 33 5.40 -4.47 -5.96
N ARG A 34 4.48 -5.44 -5.84
CA ARG A 34 3.50 -5.84 -6.85
C ARG A 34 2.11 -5.76 -6.22
N VAL A 35 1.18 -5.13 -6.92
CA VAL A 35 -0.21 -5.01 -6.48
C VAL A 35 -1.12 -5.54 -7.56
N GLY A 36 -1.88 -6.58 -7.23
CA GLY A 36 -2.93 -7.16 -8.06
C GLY A 36 -4.30 -6.70 -7.60
N VAL A 37 -5.13 -6.22 -8.53
CA VAL A 37 -6.48 -5.72 -8.24
C VAL A 37 -7.52 -6.42 -9.10
N GLN A 38 -8.61 -6.85 -8.49
CA GLN A 38 -9.78 -7.38 -9.16
C GLN A 38 -11.06 -6.71 -8.63
N ARG A 39 -11.87 -6.15 -9.53
CA ARG A 39 -13.16 -5.56 -9.16
C ARG A 39 -14.10 -6.64 -8.60
N ARG A 40 -14.89 -6.25 -7.60
CA ARG A 40 -15.96 -7.04 -6.97
C ARG A 40 -17.31 -6.37 -7.20
N ASP A 41 -18.37 -7.17 -7.16
CA ASP A 41 -19.75 -6.73 -7.38
C ASP A 41 -20.49 -6.38 -6.07
N ASP A 42 -19.88 -6.65 -4.90
CA ASP A 42 -20.48 -6.49 -3.57
C ASP A 42 -20.11 -5.17 -2.88
N GLY A 43 -19.35 -4.30 -3.55
CA GLY A 43 -18.90 -3.01 -2.99
C GLY A 43 -17.85 -3.12 -1.89
N LYS A 44 -17.39 -4.33 -1.57
CA LYS A 44 -16.47 -4.59 -0.46
C LYS A 44 -15.02 -4.47 -0.89
N LEU A 45 -14.17 -3.99 0.02
CA LEU A 45 -12.73 -3.95 -0.19
C LEU A 45 -12.09 -5.08 0.62
N ARG A 46 -11.30 -5.91 -0.05
CA ARG A 46 -10.49 -6.96 0.59
C ARG A 46 -9.04 -6.75 0.24
N VAL A 47 -8.17 -6.64 1.24
CA VAL A 47 -6.73 -6.54 1.05
C VAL A 47 -6.03 -7.75 1.65
N ARG A 48 -5.19 -8.39 0.84
CA ARG A 48 -4.27 -9.47 1.26
C ARG A 48 -2.85 -8.98 1.09
N ALA A 49 -2.03 -9.10 2.12
CA ALA A 49 -0.63 -8.73 2.07
C ALA A 49 0.23 -9.73 2.86
N ASP A 50 0.78 -10.72 2.17
CA ASP A 50 1.48 -11.83 2.82
C ASP A 50 2.90 -11.45 3.28
N ASP A 51 3.54 -10.51 2.57
CA ASP A 51 4.94 -10.10 2.81
C ASP A 51 5.09 -8.89 3.76
N LEU A 52 3.98 -8.22 4.10
CA LEU A 52 3.98 -7.13 5.07
C LEU A 52 3.99 -7.75 6.47
N SER A 53 5.17 -7.91 7.05
CA SER A 53 5.37 -8.66 8.30
C SER A 53 4.62 -8.08 9.51
N LEU A 54 3.40 -8.54 9.68
CA LEU A 54 2.72 -8.88 10.93
C LEU A 54 1.90 -10.13 10.58
N ASP A 55 2.49 -11.33 10.66
CA ASP A 55 1.78 -12.63 10.58
C ASP A 55 0.72 -12.82 9.47
N GLY A 56 0.94 -12.33 8.23
CA GLY A 56 0.15 -12.70 7.05
C GLY A 56 -1.38 -12.54 7.22
N PHE A 57 -1.82 -11.36 7.65
CA PHE A 57 -3.25 -11.10 7.83
C PHE A 57 -3.95 -10.77 6.49
N THR A 58 -5.20 -11.20 6.38
CA THR A 58 -6.14 -10.70 5.38
C THR A 58 -7.03 -9.67 6.05
N VAL A 59 -7.16 -8.48 5.47
CA VAL A 59 -8.13 -7.46 5.90
C VAL A 59 -9.32 -7.49 4.95
N GLU A 60 -10.53 -7.68 5.49
CA GLU A 60 -11.77 -7.42 4.76
C GLU A 60 -12.44 -6.17 5.37
N TYR A 61 -12.87 -5.28 4.49
CA TYR A 61 -13.49 -3.99 4.80
C TYR A 61 -14.89 -3.92 4.16
N ASP A 62 -15.88 -3.47 4.92
CA ASP A 62 -17.19 -3.09 4.41
C ASP A 62 -17.19 -1.57 4.20
N GLY A 63 -17.53 -1.10 3.00
CA GLY A 63 -17.06 0.13 2.36
C GLY A 63 -17.36 1.50 3.00
N THR A 64 -17.61 1.61 4.30
CA THR A 64 -17.80 2.87 5.02
C THR A 64 -16.69 3.07 6.03
N THR A 65 -15.86 4.12 5.89
CA THR A 65 -14.71 4.51 6.76
C THR A 65 -15.04 4.61 8.27
N GLU A 66 -16.31 4.40 8.64
CA GLU A 66 -16.87 4.46 10.00
C GLU A 66 -16.90 3.09 10.71
N ASP A 67 -17.01 1.98 9.96
CA ASP A 67 -17.02 0.62 10.51
C ASP A 67 -15.67 -0.03 10.19
N GLY A 68 -14.78 -0.04 11.18
CA GLY A 68 -13.45 -0.61 11.07
C GLY A 68 -13.47 -2.06 10.55
N PRO A 69 -12.33 -2.54 10.03
CA PRO A 69 -12.27 -3.85 9.39
C PRO A 69 -12.55 -4.99 10.38
N ASP A 70 -13.18 -6.06 9.90
CA ASP A 70 -13.45 -7.26 10.71
C ASP A 70 -12.16 -8.11 10.80
N ILE A 71 -11.29 -7.78 11.76
CA ILE A 71 -9.95 -8.37 11.90
C ILE A 71 -9.73 -8.96 13.29
N ASP A 72 -9.27 -10.21 13.32
CA ASP A 72 -8.82 -10.94 14.51
C ASP A 72 -7.38 -10.56 14.93
N VAL A 73 -7.06 -9.26 14.90
CA VAL A 73 -5.77 -8.67 15.30
C VAL A 73 -6.05 -7.25 15.83
N SER A 74 -5.21 -6.70 16.72
CA SER A 74 -5.53 -5.38 17.30
C SER A 74 -5.64 -4.28 16.22
N GLU A 75 -6.72 -3.52 16.23
CA GLU A 75 -6.99 -2.40 15.29
C GLU A 75 -5.80 -1.46 15.12
N SER A 76 -5.06 -1.20 16.21
CA SER A 76 -3.87 -0.34 16.20
C SER A 76 -2.71 -0.87 15.37
N LEU A 77 -2.53 -2.20 15.29
CA LEU A 77 -1.48 -2.84 14.51
C LEU A 77 -1.85 -2.87 13.03
N VAL A 78 -3.13 -3.10 12.73
CA VAL A 78 -3.67 -3.07 11.37
C VAL A 78 -3.59 -1.65 10.82
N SER A 79 -4.12 -0.67 11.55
CA SER A 79 -4.10 0.75 11.13
C SER A 79 -2.68 1.24 10.85
N ALA A 80 -1.71 0.85 11.69
CA ALA A 80 -0.29 1.19 11.48
C ALA A 80 0.32 0.50 10.25
N ALA A 81 -0.08 -0.73 9.94
CA ALA A 81 0.45 -1.49 8.81
C ALA A 81 -0.23 -1.15 7.46
N MET A 82 -1.51 -0.74 7.50
CA MET A 82 -2.36 -0.54 6.33
C MET A 82 -2.64 0.92 5.99
N GLY A 83 -2.36 1.87 6.87
CA GLY A 83 -2.78 3.27 6.67
C GLY A 83 -2.28 3.92 5.36
N TYR A 84 -1.15 3.47 4.80
CA TYR A 84 -0.71 3.96 3.48
C TYR A 84 -1.44 3.29 2.30
N VAL A 85 -1.94 2.07 2.46
CA VAL A 85 -2.81 1.41 1.47
C VAL A 85 -4.20 2.05 1.49
N ASP A 86 -4.76 2.28 2.67
CA ASP A 86 -6.06 2.94 2.83
C ASP A 86 -6.02 4.34 2.22
N GLY A 87 -4.98 5.13 2.55
CA GLY A 87 -4.78 6.45 1.95
C GLY A 87 -4.62 6.41 0.42
N ALA A 88 -3.96 5.39 -0.14
CA ALA A 88 -3.85 5.23 -1.59
C ALA A 88 -5.22 4.96 -2.24
N ILE A 89 -6.03 4.10 -1.61
CA ILE A 89 -7.37 3.76 -2.11
C ILE A 89 -8.31 4.97 -2.01
N GLU A 90 -8.25 5.73 -0.92
CA GLU A 90 -8.99 6.99 -0.76
C GLU A 90 -8.63 7.99 -1.86
N GLN A 91 -7.34 8.15 -2.17
CA GLN A 91 -6.89 9.03 -3.26
C GLN A 91 -7.41 8.59 -4.63
N VAL A 92 -7.44 7.28 -4.91
CA VAL A 92 -8.01 6.75 -6.16
C VAL A 92 -9.52 7.01 -6.23
N ARG A 93 -10.25 6.79 -5.13
CA ARG A 93 -11.69 7.06 -5.04
C ARG A 93 -12.00 8.53 -5.26
N GLU A 94 -11.26 9.44 -4.63
CA GLU A 94 -11.42 10.90 -4.79
C GLU A 94 -11.29 11.33 -6.26
N VAL A 95 -10.34 10.76 -7.01
CA VAL A 95 -10.09 11.13 -8.41
C VAL A 95 -11.06 10.44 -9.38
N THR A 96 -11.55 9.24 -9.06
CA THR A 96 -12.42 8.45 -9.95
C THR A 96 -13.90 8.66 -9.71
N GLY A 97 -14.31 9.05 -8.50
CA GLY A 97 -15.71 9.12 -8.06
C GLY A 97 -16.40 7.77 -7.90
N GLU A 98 -15.64 6.67 -7.79
CA GLU A 98 -16.15 5.30 -7.64
C GLU A 98 -16.10 4.86 -6.16
N ASP A 99 -16.81 5.56 -5.28
CA ASP A 99 -16.77 5.34 -3.83
C ASP A 99 -17.31 3.95 -3.42
N ASP A 100 -18.31 3.45 -4.15
CA ASP A 100 -18.98 2.17 -3.89
C ASP A 100 -18.30 0.98 -4.60
N ALA A 101 -17.20 1.19 -5.32
CA ALA A 101 -16.54 0.10 -6.02
C ALA A 101 -15.79 -0.83 -5.04
N GLY A 102 -16.12 -2.11 -5.12
CA GLY A 102 -15.46 -3.18 -4.38
C GLY A 102 -14.25 -3.74 -5.11
N PHE A 103 -13.22 -4.15 -4.36
CA PHE A 103 -11.97 -4.68 -4.90
C PHE A 103 -11.37 -5.78 -4.03
N ASP A 104 -10.85 -6.83 -4.67
CA ASP A 104 -9.84 -7.72 -4.11
C ASP A 104 -8.46 -7.16 -4.49
N VAL A 105 -7.69 -6.78 -3.48
CA VAL A 105 -6.32 -6.25 -3.59
C VAL A 105 -5.36 -7.28 -2.99
N THR A 106 -4.33 -7.64 -3.73
CA THR A 106 -3.24 -8.51 -3.28
C THR A 106 -1.92 -7.76 -3.40
N ILE A 107 -1.13 -7.76 -2.33
CA ILE A 107 0.14 -7.03 -2.23
C ILE A 107 1.26 -8.02 -1.95
N GLU A 108 2.27 -8.02 -2.81
CA GLU A 108 3.50 -8.82 -2.69
C GLU A 108 4.70 -7.86 -2.72
N SER A 109 5.73 -8.11 -1.91
CA SER A 109 6.91 -7.23 -1.88
C SER A 109 8.20 -7.98 -1.59
N ASP A 110 9.15 -7.90 -2.52
CA ASP A 110 10.51 -8.40 -2.31
C ASP A 110 11.41 -7.37 -1.60
N ILE A 111 10.87 -6.22 -1.19
CA ILE A 111 11.60 -5.10 -0.58
C ILE A 111 11.67 -5.32 0.93
N PRO A 112 12.88 -5.46 1.51
CA PRO A 112 13.04 -5.63 2.95
C PRO A 112 12.39 -4.49 3.76
N LEU A 113 11.55 -4.88 4.72
CA LEU A 113 10.91 -3.94 5.63
C LEU A 113 11.93 -3.31 6.58
N GLY A 114 11.74 -2.02 6.88
CA GLY A 114 12.62 -1.27 7.78
C GLY A 114 14.03 -0.98 7.22
N ALA A 115 14.36 -1.41 6.01
CA ALA A 115 15.70 -1.23 5.43
C ALA A 115 15.95 0.15 4.80
N GLY A 116 15.02 1.11 4.94
CA GLY A 116 15.12 2.43 4.29
C GLY A 116 14.94 2.39 2.76
N LEU A 117 14.49 1.26 2.20
CA LEU A 117 14.39 1.04 0.75
C LEU A 117 13.10 1.56 0.11
N GLY A 118 12.27 2.29 0.88
CA GLY A 118 11.02 2.86 0.39
C GLY A 118 9.91 1.85 0.11
N SER A 119 9.81 0.75 0.88
CA SER A 119 8.79 -0.29 0.66
C SER A 119 7.35 0.24 0.67
N SER A 120 6.98 1.08 1.65
CA SER A 120 5.64 1.67 1.72
C SER A 120 5.33 2.53 0.50
N ALA A 121 6.27 3.39 0.09
CA ALA A 121 6.13 4.21 -1.11
C ALA A 121 5.97 3.36 -2.38
N ALA A 122 6.70 2.25 -2.50
CA ALA A 122 6.55 1.34 -3.63
C ALA A 122 5.16 0.69 -3.66
N VAL A 123 4.62 0.26 -2.51
CA VAL A 123 3.26 -0.29 -2.44
C VAL A 123 2.22 0.75 -2.84
N VAL A 124 2.31 1.98 -2.32
CA VAL A 124 1.40 3.08 -2.70
C VAL A 124 1.43 3.36 -4.20
N VAL A 125 2.61 3.49 -4.79
CA VAL A 125 2.77 3.76 -6.22
C VAL A 125 2.27 2.59 -7.08
N ALA A 126 2.34 1.35 -6.59
CA ALA A 126 1.78 0.21 -7.29
C ALA A 126 0.25 0.10 -7.14
N ALA A 127 -0.33 0.70 -6.10
CA ALA A 127 -1.77 0.64 -5.81
C ALA A 127 -2.61 1.71 -6.52
N ILE A 128 -2.00 2.87 -6.86
CA ILE A 128 -2.62 3.97 -7.62
C ILE A 128 -2.49 3.72 -9.12
#